data_AF-A0A4Q3Y819-F1
#
_entry.id   AF-A0A4Q3Y819-F1
#
_cell.length_a   1.000
_cell.length_b   1.000
_cell.length_c   1.000
_cell.angle_alpha   90.00
_cell.angle_beta   90.00
_cell.angle_gamma   90.00
#
_symmetry.space_group_name_H-M   'P 1'
#
loop_
_entity.id
_entity.type
_entity.pdbx_description
1 polymer ?
#
loop_
_entity_poly.entity_id
_entity_poly.type
_entity_poly.pdbx_seq_one_letter_code
_entity_poly.pdbx_strand_id
1 'polypeptide(L)'
;MTQALFVASIEGDEAVSDVLGEFWRGRFSRSYVMLERAVQRGELPPLLDHDAVVEALVAPAWFRAFVSRLPINEAFRRRCVGNALVMAGKR
;
A
#
# COMPACT_ATOMS: atom_id res chain seq x y z
N MET A 1 -6.98 11.34 -11.98
CA MET A 1 -7.94 10.51 -11.22
C MET A 1 -7.43 10.16 -9.83
N THR A 2 -6.27 9.50 -9.67
CA THR A 2 -5.76 9.04 -8.35
C THR A 2 -5.53 10.17 -7.33
N GLN A 3 -5.14 11.36 -7.77
CA GLN A 3 -4.95 12.53 -6.90
C GLN A 3 -6.28 13.07 -6.36
N ALA A 4 -7.32 13.17 -7.19
CA ALA A 4 -8.64 13.64 -6.76
C ALA A 4 -9.26 12.68 -5.74
N LEU A 5 -9.08 11.37 -5.96
CA LEU A 5 -9.56 10.37 -5.02
C LEU A 5 -8.85 10.43 -3.67
N PHE A 6 -7.52 10.62 -3.68
CA PHE A 6 -6.75 10.79 -2.45
C PHE A 6 -7.16 12.04 -1.67
N VAL A 7 -7.46 13.15 -2.36
CA VAL A 7 -7.98 14.38 -1.74
C VAL A 7 -9.34 14.12 -1.10
N ALA A 8 -10.26 13.44 -1.80
CA ALA A 8 -11.57 13.07 -1.26
C ALA A 8 -11.44 12.18 0.01
N SER A 9 -10.42 11.31 0.08
CA SER A 9 -10.15 10.51 1.29
C SER A 9 -9.79 11.34 2.53
N ILE A 10 -9.29 12.57 2.36
CA ILE A 10 -8.85 13.42 3.47
C ILE A 10 -10.03 14.22 4.06
N GLU A 11 -11.08 14.46 3.28
CA GLU A 11 -12.23 15.27 3.70
C GLU A 11 -13.08 14.60 4.80
N GLY A 12 -12.95 13.27 4.97
CA GLY A 12 -13.45 12.56 6.15
C GLY A 12 -14.96 12.31 6.19
N ASP A 13 -15.65 12.41 5.05
CA ASP A 13 -17.07 12.06 4.94
C ASP A 13 -17.26 10.53 5.06
N GLU A 14 -18.02 10.10 6.06
CA GLU A 14 -18.23 8.68 6.39
C GLU A 14 -18.88 7.90 5.23
N ALA A 15 -19.80 8.51 4.48
CA ALA A 15 -20.42 7.90 3.31
C ALA A 15 -19.43 7.74 2.14
N VAL A 16 -18.41 8.59 2.09
CA VAL A 16 -17.31 8.53 1.12
C VAL A 16 -16.26 7.48 1.53
N SER A 17 -16.08 7.26 2.84
CA SER A 17 -15.12 6.30 3.39
C SER A 17 -15.33 4.86 2.90
N ASP A 18 -16.58 4.36 2.94
CA ASP A 18 -16.89 2.98 2.52
C ASP A 18 -16.62 2.76 1.02
N VAL A 19 -17.07 3.71 0.18
CA VAL A 19 -16.86 3.69 -1.27
C VAL A 19 -15.36 3.75 -1.61
N LEU A 20 -14.60 4.57 -0.87
CA LEU A 20 -13.15 4.63 -1.02
C LEU A 20 -12.48 3.33 -0.59
N GLY A 21 -12.94 2.70 0.50
CA GLY A 21 -12.42 1.42 0.96
C GLY A 21 -12.58 0.31 -0.08
N GLU A 22 -13.74 0.21 -0.73
CA GLU A 22 -13.96 -0.70 -1.85
C GLU A 22 -13.08 -0.38 -3.05
N PHE A 23 -12.98 0.91 -3.41
CA PHE A 23 -12.10 1.35 -4.48
C PHE A 23 -10.65 0.94 -4.22
N TRP A 24 -10.13 1.18 -3.02
CA TRP A 24 -8.73 0.91 -2.68
C TRP A 24 -8.45 -0.59 -2.64
N ARG A 25 -9.37 -1.41 -2.11
CA ARG A 25 -9.27 -2.87 -2.22
C ARG A 25 -9.24 -3.33 -3.68
N GLY A 26 -10.12 -2.79 -4.53
CA GLY A 26 -10.10 -3.06 -5.96
C GLY A 26 -8.78 -2.65 -6.63
N ARG A 27 -8.28 -1.45 -6.29
CA ARG A 27 -7.01 -0.88 -6.78
C ARG A 27 -5.81 -1.77 -6.46
N PHE A 28 -5.80 -2.38 -5.26
CA PHE A 28 -4.67 -3.18 -4.76
C PHE A 28 -4.87 -4.69 -4.87
N SER A 29 -6.02 -5.16 -5.35
CA SER A 29 -6.33 -6.57 -5.61
C SER A 29 -5.19 -7.37 -6.24
N ARG A 30 -4.51 -6.81 -7.26
CA ARG A 30 -3.37 -7.47 -7.91
C ARG A 30 -2.15 -7.63 -7.00
N SER A 31 -1.91 -6.69 -6.09
CA SER A 31 -0.85 -6.79 -5.09
C SER A 31 -1.14 -7.90 -4.08
N TYR A 32 -2.40 -8.07 -3.68
CA TYR A 32 -2.80 -9.14 -2.77
C TYR A 32 -2.51 -10.51 -3.36
N VAL A 33 -2.80 -10.73 -4.65
CA VAL A 33 -2.46 -11.99 -5.34
C VAL A 33 -0.95 -12.30 -5.27
N MET A 34 -0.07 -11.29 -5.32
CA MET A 34 1.38 -11.52 -5.20
C MET A 34 1.78 -11.94 -3.79
N LEU A 35 1.16 -11.34 -2.76
CA LEU A 35 1.38 -11.67 -1.36
C LEU A 35 0.83 -13.06 -1.02
N GLU A 36 -0.39 -13.38 -1.47
CA GLU A 36 -0.99 -14.71 -1.30
C GLU A 36 -0.10 -15.81 -1.88
N ARG A 37 0.43 -15.60 -3.09
CA ARG A 37 1.37 -16.55 -3.70
C ARG A 37 2.67 -16.68 -2.90
N ALA A 38 3.17 -15.60 -2.30
CA ALA A 38 4.35 -15.64 -1.46
C ALA A 38 4.08 -16.43 -0.16
N VAL A 39 2.90 -16.26 0.44
CA VAL A 39 2.44 -17.08 1.57
C VAL A 39 2.34 -18.56 1.18
N GLN A 40 1.74 -18.87 0.03
CA GLN A 40 1.63 -20.24 -0.48
C GLN A 40 3.00 -20.91 -0.71
N ARG A 41 4.03 -20.12 -1.07
CA ARG A 41 5.42 -20.61 -1.20
C ARG A 41 6.18 -20.68 0.13
N GLY A 42 5.58 -20.22 1.24
CA GLY A 42 6.23 -20.15 2.55
C GLY A 42 7.25 -19.01 2.67
N GLU A 43 7.22 -18.02 1.76
CA GLU A 43 8.12 -16.85 1.80
C GLU A 43 7.64 -15.78 2.78
N LEU A 44 6.35 -15.78 3.13
CA LEU A 44 5.71 -14.86 4.07
C LEU A 44 4.82 -15.64 5.08
N PRO A 45 4.51 -15.06 6.26
CA PRO A 45 3.67 -15.70 7.27
C PRO A 45 2.24 -16.01 6.78
N PRO A 46 1.60 -17.10 7.26
CA PRO A 46 0.26 -17.51 6.82
C PRO A 46 -0.88 -16.59 7.26
N LEU A 47 -0.70 -15.80 8.33
CA LEU A 47 -1.68 -14.83 8.82
C LEU A 47 -1.25 -13.39 8.50
N LEU A 48 -0.68 -13.19 7.31
CA LEU A 48 -0.24 -11.86 6.86
C LEU A 48 -1.43 -10.92 6.68
N ASP A 49 -1.36 -9.75 7.33
CA ASP A 49 -2.26 -8.65 7.02
C ASP A 49 -1.85 -8.00 5.69
N HIS A 50 -2.58 -8.31 4.63
CA HIS A 50 -2.26 -7.87 3.28
C HIS A 50 -2.47 -6.37 3.11
N ASP A 51 -3.48 -5.82 3.78
CA ASP A 51 -3.81 -4.39 3.73
C ASP A 51 -2.70 -3.59 4.40
N ALA A 52 -2.29 -4.00 5.59
CA ALA A 52 -1.20 -3.34 6.31
C ALA A 52 0.11 -3.35 5.49
N VAL A 53 0.47 -4.48 4.88
CA VAL A 53 1.70 -4.59 4.06
C VAL A 53 1.66 -3.68 2.83
N VAL A 54 0.52 -3.67 2.12
CA VAL A 54 0.35 -2.80 0.95
C VAL A 54 0.33 -1.33 1.36
N GLU A 55 -0.34 -0.99 2.45
CA GLU A 55 -0.36 0.36 3.01
C GLU A 55 1.06 0.85 3.32
N ALA A 56 1.84 0.06 4.07
CA ALA A 56 3.22 0.42 4.40
C ALA A 56 4.13 0.54 3.17
N LEU A 57 3.85 -0.23 2.11
CA LEU A 57 4.58 -0.14 0.85
C LEU A 57 4.30 1.19 0.12
N VAL A 58 3.05 1.65 0.10
CA VAL A 58 2.63 2.79 -0.74
C VAL A 58 2.55 4.12 0.02
N ALA A 59 2.25 4.13 1.32
CA ALA A 59 2.11 5.34 2.14
C ALA A 59 3.33 6.29 2.06
N PRO A 60 4.58 5.80 2.09
CA PRO A 60 5.74 6.69 1.94
C PRO A 60 5.77 7.40 0.59
N ALA A 61 5.26 6.77 -0.48
CA ALA A 61 5.22 7.38 -1.81
C ALA A 61 4.23 8.54 -1.85
N TRP A 62 3.07 8.40 -1.17
CA TRP A 62 2.09 9.47 -1.00
C TRP A 62 2.69 10.66 -0.25
N PHE A 63 3.29 10.41 0.92
CA PHE A 63 3.94 11.48 1.69
C PHE A 63 5.04 12.17 0.86
N ARG A 64 5.88 11.39 0.18
CA ARG A 64 6.99 11.92 -0.61
C ARG A 64 6.51 12.77 -1.79
N ALA A 65 5.45 12.35 -2.48
CA ALA A 65 4.93 13.05 -3.64
C ALA A 65 4.17 14.33 -3.26
N PHE A 66 3.27 14.24 -2.26
CA PHE A 66 2.34 15.32 -1.94
C PHE A 66 2.87 16.28 -0.88
N VAL A 67 3.57 15.76 0.14
CA VAL A 67 4.09 16.58 1.24
C VAL A 67 5.51 17.04 0.94
N SER A 68 6.44 16.10 0.75
CA SER A 68 7.86 16.46 0.54
C SER A 68 8.16 16.96 -0.88
N ARG A 69 7.28 16.67 -1.85
CA ARG A 69 7.46 17.00 -3.28
C ARG A 69 8.81 16.55 -3.85
N LEU A 70 9.27 15.36 -3.45
CA LEU A 70 10.54 14.80 -3.90
C LEU A 70 10.31 13.69 -4.94
N PRO A 71 11.28 13.43 -5.84
CA PRO A 71 11.14 12.39 -6.85
C PRO A 71 11.06 10.99 -6.24
N ILE A 72 10.18 10.16 -6.82
CA ILE A 72 10.06 8.73 -6.52
C ILE A 72 11.02 7.97 -7.44
N ASN A 73 12.30 7.96 -7.08
CA ASN A 73 13.34 7.26 -7.82
C ASN A 73 13.42 5.78 -7.41
N GLU A 74 14.25 5.01 -8.11
CA GLU A 74 14.40 3.57 -7.87
C GLU A 74 14.95 3.24 -6.48
N ALA A 75 15.90 4.03 -5.98
CA ALA A 75 16.45 3.85 -4.64
C ALA A 75 15.37 4.00 -3.56
N PHE A 76 14.48 4.99 -3.71
CA PHE A 76 13.32 5.16 -2.85
C PHE A 76 12.37 3.96 -2.92
N ARG A 77 12.02 3.51 -4.13
CA ARG A 77 11.14 2.33 -4.32
C ARG A 77 11.72 1.08 -3.65
N ARG A 78 13.02 0.81 -3.84
CA ARG A 78 13.72 -0.31 -3.20
C ARG A 78 13.63 -0.23 -1.68
N ARG A 79 13.81 0.96 -1.10
CA ARG A 79 13.68 1.15 0.36
C ARG A 79 12.26 0.87 0.86
N CYS A 80 11.24 1.36 0.16
CA CYS A 80 9.84 1.08 0.52
C CYS A 80 9.54 -0.42 0.48
N VAL A 81 9.99 -1.13 -0.55
CA VAL A 81 9.86 -2.59 -0.64
C VAL A 81 10.58 -3.27 0.51
N GLY A 82 11.83 -2.91 0.80
CA GLY A 82 12.59 -3.47 1.92
C GLY A 82 11.89 -3.29 3.27
N ASN A 83 11.41 -2.08 3.56
CA ASN A 83 10.69 -1.78 4.80
C ASN A 83 9.39 -2.58 4.91
N ALA A 84 8.61 -2.67 3.83
CA ALA A 84 7.37 -3.44 3.82
C ALA A 84 7.63 -4.94 4.03
N LEU A 85 8.71 -5.49 3.47
CA LEU A 85 9.09 -6.90 3.67
C LEU A 85 9.56 -7.20 5.10
N VAL A 86 10.29 -6.27 5.72
CA VAL A 86 10.67 -6.38 7.14
C VAL A 86 9.42 -6.42 8.01
N MET A 87 8.45 -5.53 7.75
CA MET A 87 7.18 -5.52 8.48
C MET A 87 6.35 -6.78 8.22
N ALA A 88 6.37 -7.30 6.99
CA ALA A 88 5.72 -8.55 6.62
C ALA A 88 6.35 -9.81 7.28
N GLY A 89 7.38 -9.65 8.11
CA GLY A 89 8.02 -10.75 8.83
C GLY A 89 8.90 -11.63 7.94
N LYS A 90 9.32 -11.13 6.77
CA LYS A 90 10.28 -11.84 5.92
C LYS A 90 11.62 -11.89 6.64
N ARG A 91 12.05 -13.10 7.03
CA ARG A 91 13.41 -13.36 7.55
C ARG A 91 14.41 -13.50 6.40
#